data_AF-A0A7J9JUM4-F1
#
_entry.id   AF-A0A7J9JUM4-F1
#
_cell.length_a   1.000
_cell.length_b   1.000
_cell.length_c   1.000
_cell.angle_alpha   90.00
_cell.angle_beta   90.00
_cell.angle_gamma   90.00
#
_symmetry.space_group_name_H-M   'P 1'
#
loop_
_entity.id
_entity.type
_entity.pdbx_description
1 polymer ?
#
loop_
_entity_poly.entity_id
_entity_poly.type
_entity_poly.pdbx_seq_one_letter_code
_entity_poly.pdbx_strand_id
1 'polypeptide(L)'
;MASSSCSLVSIHPPLTPAKIPTSTILILRNAGLILNPPPPPPSFSTLSSKPISIKPFLSALRASHSQKYVYHDPIPKFAEAETQKFKAELFNKLSKDKDKFGDDLDSVIDVCVKIFNDFLHNEYGGPGTLLVEPFTDMFVALKEKKLPGAPVAARASLLWAQNHLGHDWEVWNSNSPK
;
A
#
# COMPACT_ATOMS: atom_id res chain seq x y z
N MET A 1 9.25 10.43 -76.77
CA MET A 1 7.97 9.95 -76.18
C MET A 1 7.92 10.42 -74.74
N ALA A 2 6.72 10.68 -74.21
CA ALA A 2 6.40 10.98 -72.81
C ALA A 2 7.21 12.10 -72.10
N SER A 3 6.50 13.17 -71.73
CA SER A 3 6.99 14.24 -70.84
C SER A 3 6.34 14.12 -69.46
N SER A 4 6.74 15.02 -68.55
CA SER A 4 6.07 15.45 -67.30
C SER A 4 6.65 14.90 -65.99
N SER A 5 6.64 15.63 -64.86
CA SER A 5 6.79 17.07 -64.52
C SER A 5 6.61 17.18 -62.99
N CYS A 6 7.24 18.19 -62.36
CA CYS A 6 7.00 18.79 -61.03
C CYS A 6 5.88 18.22 -60.11
N SER A 7 6.06 18.17 -58.79
CA SER A 7 6.22 19.39 -57.98
C SER A 7 6.79 19.19 -56.57
N LEU A 8 7.32 20.28 -55.99
CA LEU A 8 7.72 20.40 -54.58
C LEU A 8 6.54 20.58 -53.63
N VAL A 9 6.65 20.04 -52.41
CA VAL A 9 6.04 20.61 -51.20
C VAL A 9 7.09 20.59 -50.08
N SER A 10 7.24 21.71 -49.37
CA SER A 10 8.10 21.85 -48.20
C SER A 10 7.24 22.20 -46.99
N ILE A 11 7.40 21.48 -45.86
CA ILE A 11 6.76 21.79 -44.59
C ILE A 11 7.77 21.59 -43.45
N HIS A 12 8.16 22.68 -42.80
CA HIS A 12 8.85 22.68 -41.51
C HIS A 12 7.82 22.66 -40.35
N PRO A 13 8.05 21.87 -39.30
CA PRO A 13 7.57 22.18 -37.95
C PRO A 13 8.52 23.18 -37.24
N PRO A 14 8.01 24.00 -36.29
CA PRO A 14 8.77 25.13 -35.72
C PRO A 14 9.50 24.81 -34.41
N LEU A 15 10.39 25.73 -34.02
CA LEU A 15 11.05 25.76 -32.72
C LEU A 15 10.30 26.73 -31.77
N THR A 16 9.75 26.26 -30.65
CA THR A 16 9.33 27.11 -29.52
C THR A 16 9.48 26.39 -28.16
N PRO A 17 9.88 27.09 -27.08
CA PRO A 17 9.87 26.55 -25.72
C PRO A 17 8.56 26.86 -24.98
N ALA A 18 8.09 25.95 -24.12
CA ALA A 18 6.91 26.14 -23.26
C ALA A 18 7.26 25.92 -21.77
N LYS A 19 6.56 26.63 -20.88
CA LYS A 19 6.85 26.70 -19.43
C LYS A 19 5.87 25.87 -18.60
N ILE A 20 6.32 25.51 -17.39
CA ILE A 20 5.54 24.86 -16.32
C ILE A 20 4.44 25.83 -15.81
N PRO A 21 3.21 25.33 -15.59
CA PRO A 21 2.63 25.36 -14.24
C PRO A 21 2.19 23.94 -13.80
N THR A 22 2.37 23.44 -12.57
CA THR A 22 2.19 24.00 -11.22
C THR A 22 0.74 23.89 -10.71
N SER A 23 0.63 23.36 -9.48
CA SER A 23 -0.55 23.26 -8.60
C SER A 23 -1.66 22.24 -8.93
N THR A 24 -1.57 21.13 -8.19
CA THR A 24 -2.68 20.31 -7.69
C THR A 24 -3.90 21.15 -7.28
N ILE A 25 -5.09 20.85 -7.83
CA ILE A 25 -6.36 21.33 -7.28
C ILE A 25 -6.86 20.31 -6.26
N LEU A 26 -6.76 20.65 -4.98
CA LEU A 26 -7.42 19.91 -3.90
C LEU A 26 -8.92 20.26 -3.90
N ILE A 27 -9.80 19.25 -4.05
CA ILE A 27 -11.25 19.45 -3.98
C ILE A 27 -11.68 19.61 -2.51
N LEU A 28 -11.51 20.82 -1.98
CA LEU A 28 -12.04 21.20 -0.68
C LEU A 28 -13.56 21.41 -0.79
N ARG A 29 -14.36 20.46 -0.29
CA ARG A 29 -15.82 20.60 -0.20
C ARG A 29 -16.21 21.64 0.86
N ASN A 30 -16.20 22.91 0.46
CA ASN A 30 -16.70 24.00 1.29
C ASN A 30 -18.23 24.04 1.29
N ALA A 31 -18.87 23.70 2.41
CA ALA A 31 -20.32 23.73 2.56
C ALA A 31 -20.81 25.17 2.81
N GLY A 32 -20.97 25.95 1.73
CA GLY A 32 -21.40 27.34 1.81
C GLY A 32 -22.83 27.49 2.35
N LEU A 33 -22.97 28.23 3.46
CA LEU A 33 -24.27 28.65 3.99
C LEU A 33 -24.87 29.73 3.08
N ILE A 34 -26.12 29.54 2.64
CA ILE A 34 -26.90 30.58 1.94
C ILE A 34 -27.94 31.16 2.92
N LEU A 35 -27.88 32.46 3.14
CA LEU A 35 -28.84 33.23 3.93
C LEU A 35 -29.94 33.80 3.03
N ASN A 36 -31.21 33.61 3.39
CA ASN A 36 -32.36 34.44 2.97
C ASN A 36 -33.58 34.20 3.89
N PRO A 37 -34.24 35.24 4.44
CA PRO A 37 -35.57 35.18 5.12
C PRO A 37 -36.73 35.44 4.10
N PRO A 38 -38.04 35.53 4.46
CA PRO A 38 -38.78 35.42 5.75
C PRO A 38 -39.69 34.13 5.73
N PRO A 39 -40.95 33.99 6.25
CA PRO A 39 -41.85 34.79 7.12
C PRO A 39 -42.51 34.04 8.33
N PRO A 40 -43.31 34.74 9.18
CA PRO A 40 -44.22 34.13 10.20
C PRO A 40 -45.63 33.82 9.60
N PRO A 41 -46.64 33.28 10.32
CA PRO A 41 -46.81 32.97 11.77
C PRO A 41 -47.07 31.44 12.00
N PRO A 42 -47.69 30.90 13.09
CA PRO A 42 -48.28 31.47 14.31
C PRO A 42 -47.90 30.74 15.65
N SER A 43 -48.69 30.96 16.70
CA SER A 43 -48.48 30.52 18.09
C SER A 43 -48.85 29.06 18.39
N PHE A 44 -48.10 28.40 19.29
CA PHE A 44 -48.56 27.27 20.11
C PHE A 44 -48.08 27.41 21.56
N SER A 45 -48.79 26.74 22.48
CA SER A 45 -48.86 27.11 23.90
C SER A 45 -47.65 26.74 24.76
N THR A 46 -47.48 27.50 25.84
CA THR A 46 -46.59 27.22 26.96
C THR A 46 -46.76 25.81 27.55
N LEU A 47 -45.64 25.11 27.80
CA LEU A 47 -45.59 24.05 28.81
C LEU A 47 -44.32 24.22 29.66
N SER A 48 -44.50 24.36 30.97
CA SER A 48 -43.39 24.58 31.91
C SER A 48 -42.71 23.25 32.26
N SER A 49 -41.47 23.08 31.82
CA SER A 49 -40.64 21.91 32.13
C SER A 49 -39.64 22.21 33.23
N LYS A 50 -39.77 21.54 34.37
CA LYS A 50 -38.84 21.67 35.51
C LYS A 50 -37.44 21.15 35.12
N PRO A 51 -36.34 21.82 35.56
CA PRO A 51 -35.00 21.35 35.27
C PRO A 51 -34.70 20.04 36.04
N ILE A 52 -34.53 18.94 35.30
CA ILE A 52 -34.03 17.68 35.87
C ILE A 52 -32.52 17.84 36.09
N SER A 53 -32.09 17.75 37.35
CA SER A 53 -30.68 17.82 37.73
C SER A 53 -29.95 16.53 37.33
N ILE A 54 -29.42 16.51 36.11
CA ILE A 54 -28.55 15.42 35.63
C ILE A 54 -27.21 15.53 36.35
N LYS A 55 -26.99 14.65 37.34
CA LYS A 55 -25.68 14.47 37.96
C LYS A 55 -24.73 13.86 36.92
N PRO A 56 -23.60 14.49 36.58
CA PRO A 56 -22.63 13.89 35.67
C PRO A 56 -21.91 12.75 36.41
N PHE A 57 -22.33 11.50 36.15
CA PHE A 57 -21.64 10.33 36.69
C PHE A 57 -20.35 10.08 35.90
N LEU A 58 -19.34 10.91 36.14
CA LEU A 58 -17.98 10.75 35.63
C LEU A 58 -17.30 9.60 36.37
N SER A 59 -17.75 8.37 36.11
CA SER A 59 -16.98 7.17 36.37
C SER A 59 -15.74 7.24 35.48
N ALA A 60 -14.64 7.77 36.04
CA ALA A 60 -13.35 7.80 35.38
C ALA A 60 -12.95 6.36 35.03
N LEU A 61 -13.09 6.00 33.76
CA LEU A 61 -12.62 4.73 33.22
C LEU A 61 -11.11 4.68 33.45
N ARG A 62 -10.68 3.97 34.50
CA ARG A 62 -9.28 3.57 34.61
C ARG A 62 -8.96 2.79 33.35
N ALA A 63 -8.08 3.34 32.51
CA ALA A 63 -7.43 2.55 31.49
C ALA A 63 -6.83 1.33 32.19
N SER A 64 -7.27 0.13 31.80
CA SER A 64 -6.61 -1.09 32.19
C SER A 64 -5.15 -0.98 31.78
N HIS A 65 -4.24 -1.50 32.62
CA HIS A 65 -2.83 -1.59 32.24
C HIS A 65 -2.77 -2.33 30.91
N SER A 66 -2.33 -1.66 29.85
CA SER A 66 -2.22 -2.28 28.54
C SER A 66 -1.23 -3.43 28.68
N GLN A 67 -1.73 -4.65 28.58
CA GLN A 67 -0.89 -5.84 28.53
C GLN A 67 -0.01 -5.68 27.30
N LYS A 68 1.24 -5.26 27.52
CA LYS A 68 2.24 -5.20 26.46
C LYS A 68 2.40 -6.62 25.96
N TYR A 69 1.82 -6.91 24.80
CA TYR A 69 2.01 -8.17 24.13
C TYR A 69 3.48 -8.27 23.75
N VAL A 70 4.25 -9.01 24.55
CA VAL A 70 5.64 -9.32 24.26
C VAL A 70 5.59 -10.41 23.21
N TYR A 71 5.92 -10.04 21.97
CA TYR A 71 6.14 -11.00 20.91
C TYR A 71 7.28 -11.94 21.33
N HIS A 72 7.08 -13.25 21.15
CA HIS A 72 8.15 -14.22 21.35
C HIS A 72 9.21 -14.07 20.26
N ASP A 73 10.42 -14.64 20.45
CA ASP A 73 11.45 -14.62 19.41
C ASP A 73 10.88 -15.07 18.05
N PRO A 74 11.21 -14.37 16.95
CA PRO A 74 10.60 -14.59 15.64
C PRO A 74 10.72 -16.06 15.22
N ILE A 75 9.57 -16.74 15.15
CA ILE A 75 9.49 -18.20 15.13
C ILE A 75 10.20 -18.73 13.88
N PRO A 76 11.40 -19.36 13.99
CA PRO A 76 12.22 -19.64 12.80
C PRO A 76 11.55 -20.60 11.82
N LYS A 77 10.76 -21.54 12.34
CA LYS A 77 9.96 -22.48 11.54
C LYS A 77 8.84 -21.82 10.74
N PHE A 78 8.26 -20.72 11.24
CA PHE A 78 7.28 -19.93 10.47
C PHE A 78 8.00 -19.15 9.38
N ALA A 79 9.07 -18.44 9.73
CA ALA A 79 9.86 -17.67 8.78
C ALA A 79 10.43 -18.52 7.64
N GLU A 80 10.94 -19.72 7.93
CA GLU A 80 11.37 -20.72 6.95
C GLU A 80 10.20 -21.19 6.05
N ALA A 81 9.07 -21.60 6.65
CA ALA A 81 7.91 -22.09 5.89
C ALA A 81 7.32 -21.01 4.95
N GLU A 82 7.14 -19.79 5.42
CA GLU A 82 6.65 -18.67 4.60
C GLU A 82 7.66 -18.27 3.53
N THR A 83 8.97 -18.33 3.82
CA THR A 83 10.02 -18.07 2.82
C THR A 83 9.97 -19.08 1.66
N GLN A 84 9.66 -20.36 1.94
CA GLN A 84 9.49 -21.36 0.86
C GLN A 84 8.22 -21.13 0.04
N LYS A 85 7.08 -20.82 0.69
CA LYS A 85 5.83 -20.46 -0.02
C LYS A 85 6.05 -19.22 -0.91
N PHE A 86 6.70 -18.21 -0.36
CA PHE A 86 7.06 -16.97 -1.05
C PHE A 86 7.98 -17.24 -2.26
N LYS A 87 9.04 -18.05 -2.10
CA LYS A 87 9.94 -18.42 -3.21
C LYS A 87 9.17 -19.08 -4.35
N ALA A 88 8.30 -20.05 -4.02
CA ALA A 88 7.49 -20.77 -5.01
C ALA A 88 6.50 -19.85 -5.72
N GLU A 89 5.73 -19.04 -4.99
CA GLU A 89 4.75 -18.13 -5.60
C GLU A 89 5.41 -17.01 -6.40
N LEU A 90 6.51 -16.41 -5.92
CA LEU A 90 7.22 -15.37 -6.67
C LEU A 90 7.78 -15.96 -7.98
N PHE A 91 8.38 -17.16 -7.95
CA PHE A 91 8.79 -17.86 -9.16
C PHE A 91 7.60 -18.09 -10.11
N ASN A 92 6.44 -18.53 -9.60
CA ASN A 92 5.20 -18.72 -10.38
C ASN A 92 4.60 -17.41 -10.93
N LYS A 93 4.86 -16.25 -10.32
CA LYS A 93 4.47 -14.94 -10.90
C LYS A 93 5.45 -14.49 -11.97
N LEU A 94 6.76 -14.55 -11.70
CA LEU A 94 7.77 -13.92 -12.54
C LEU A 94 8.14 -14.77 -13.78
N SER A 95 8.13 -16.10 -13.68
CA SER A 95 8.37 -17.02 -14.81
C SER A 95 7.40 -16.88 -16.00
N LYS A 96 6.28 -16.17 -15.80
CA LYS A 96 5.30 -15.83 -16.85
C LYS A 96 5.79 -14.75 -17.82
N ASP A 97 6.78 -13.97 -17.42
CA ASP A 97 7.34 -12.86 -18.18
C ASP A 97 8.78 -13.17 -18.59
N LYS A 98 8.92 -14.25 -19.36
CA LYS A 98 10.22 -14.83 -19.77
C LYS A 98 11.07 -13.83 -20.54
N ASP A 99 10.44 -13.01 -21.38
CA ASP A 99 11.14 -12.03 -22.23
C ASP A 99 11.80 -10.91 -21.40
N LYS A 100 11.28 -10.62 -20.20
CA LYS A 100 11.86 -9.65 -19.28
C LYS A 100 12.89 -10.26 -18.33
N PHE A 101 12.66 -11.47 -17.83
CA PHE A 101 13.53 -12.07 -16.80
C PHE A 101 14.62 -13.00 -17.33
N GLY A 102 14.41 -13.68 -18.46
CA GLY A 102 15.39 -14.55 -19.10
C GLY A 102 16.08 -15.51 -18.13
N ASP A 103 17.41 -15.58 -18.25
CA ASP A 103 18.29 -16.40 -17.39
C ASP A 103 18.56 -15.75 -16.02
N ASP A 104 18.27 -14.46 -15.85
CA ASP A 104 18.42 -13.72 -14.58
C ASP A 104 17.31 -14.06 -13.57
N LEU A 105 16.28 -14.83 -13.95
CA LEU A 105 15.10 -15.12 -13.13
C LEU A 105 15.49 -15.65 -11.73
N ASP A 106 16.34 -16.67 -11.65
CA ASP A 106 16.73 -17.25 -10.36
C ASP A 106 17.53 -16.26 -9.50
N SER A 107 18.35 -15.41 -10.12
CA SER A 107 19.05 -14.33 -9.43
C SER A 107 18.10 -13.25 -8.88
N VAL A 108 17.01 -12.94 -9.59
CA VAL A 108 15.95 -12.05 -9.08
C VAL A 108 15.22 -12.69 -7.89
N ILE A 109 14.88 -13.99 -8.01
CA ILE A 109 14.21 -14.73 -6.95
C ILE A 109 15.07 -14.80 -5.68
N ASP A 110 16.34 -15.18 -5.78
CA ASP A 110 17.21 -15.33 -4.59
C ASP A 110 17.51 -14.01 -3.88
N VAL A 111 17.55 -12.88 -4.61
CA VAL A 111 17.64 -11.55 -3.98
C VAL A 111 16.37 -11.20 -3.21
N CYS A 112 15.19 -11.42 -3.79
CA CYS A 112 13.93 -11.19 -3.09
C CYS A 112 13.75 -12.14 -1.89
N VAL A 113 14.09 -13.43 -2.06
CA VAL A 113 13.98 -14.47 -1.03
C VAL A 113 14.91 -14.17 0.14
N LYS A 114 16.16 -13.75 -0.10
CA LYS A 114 17.06 -13.37 0.99
C LYS A 114 16.48 -12.22 1.83
N ILE A 115 16.10 -11.12 1.18
CA ILE A 115 15.60 -9.92 1.89
C ILE A 115 14.29 -10.23 2.64
N PHE A 116 13.41 -11.05 2.05
CA PHE A 116 12.18 -11.48 2.70
C PHE A 116 12.43 -12.41 3.90
N ASN A 117 13.35 -13.36 3.76
CA ASN A 117 13.79 -14.24 4.84
C ASN A 117 14.38 -13.44 6.01
N ASP A 118 15.24 -12.47 5.72
CA ASP A 118 15.90 -11.64 6.73
C ASP A 118 14.85 -10.80 7.50
N PHE A 119 13.90 -10.18 6.80
CA PHE A 119 12.76 -9.48 7.42
C PHE A 119 11.93 -10.39 8.34
N LEU A 120 11.56 -11.58 7.88
CA LEU A 120 10.76 -12.53 8.66
C LEU A 120 11.49 -13.05 9.92
N HIS A 121 12.82 -13.12 9.90
CA HIS A 121 13.65 -13.58 11.02
C HIS A 121 14.05 -12.48 12.02
N ASN A 122 13.90 -11.19 11.70
CA ASN A 122 14.42 -10.10 12.54
C ASN A 122 13.37 -9.03 12.90
N GLU A 123 12.34 -8.83 12.07
CA GLU A 123 11.46 -7.65 12.15
C GLU A 123 9.97 -8.00 12.17
N TYR A 124 9.56 -9.12 11.57
CA TYR A 124 8.14 -9.45 11.46
C TYR A 124 7.54 -9.88 12.81
N GLY A 125 6.82 -8.95 13.44
CA GLY A 125 6.07 -9.09 14.68
C GLY A 125 4.63 -9.61 14.52
N GLY A 126 4.31 -10.34 13.44
CA GLY A 126 2.98 -10.89 13.19
C GLY A 126 1.96 -9.93 12.55
N PRO A 127 0.65 -10.23 12.64
CA PRO A 127 -0.41 -9.49 11.95
C PRO A 127 -0.39 -7.99 12.27
N GLY A 128 -0.47 -7.16 11.23
CA GLY A 128 -0.38 -5.70 11.34
C GLY A 128 1.03 -5.12 11.41
N THR A 129 2.09 -5.94 11.51
CA THR A 129 3.49 -5.47 11.57
C THR A 129 4.24 -5.50 10.23
N LEU A 130 3.53 -5.77 9.12
CA LEU A 130 4.15 -5.85 7.79
C LEU A 130 4.71 -4.50 7.34
N LEU A 131 6.05 -4.40 7.31
CA LEU A 131 6.78 -3.20 6.87
C LEU A 131 6.84 -3.10 5.34
N VAL A 132 6.95 -1.88 4.82
CA VAL A 132 7.16 -1.60 3.38
C VAL A 132 8.64 -1.56 3.01
N GLU A 133 9.50 -1.28 3.99
CA GLU A 133 10.95 -1.07 3.83
C GLU A 133 11.67 -2.27 3.17
N PRO A 134 11.47 -3.54 3.58
CA PRO A 134 12.09 -4.69 2.92
C PRO A 134 11.76 -4.81 1.42
N PHE A 135 10.58 -4.35 1.00
CA PHE A 135 10.18 -4.40 -0.42
C PHE A 135 10.74 -3.22 -1.21
N THR A 136 11.04 -2.10 -0.54
CA THR A 136 11.87 -1.02 -1.10
C THR A 136 13.31 -1.52 -1.28
N ASP A 137 13.85 -2.25 -0.31
CA ASP A 137 15.20 -2.82 -0.39
C ASP A 137 15.32 -3.90 -1.46
N MET A 138 14.29 -4.73 -1.67
CA MET A 138 14.22 -5.61 -2.85
C MET A 138 14.33 -4.82 -4.15
N PHE A 139 13.62 -3.69 -4.27
CA PHE A 139 13.72 -2.84 -5.47
C PHE A 139 15.13 -2.26 -5.63
N VAL A 140 15.71 -1.70 -4.56
CA VAL A 140 17.05 -1.10 -4.58
C VAL A 140 18.12 -2.15 -4.90
N ALA A 141 18.17 -3.27 -4.18
CA ALA A 141 19.16 -4.32 -4.35
C ALA A 141 19.12 -4.95 -5.76
N LEU A 142 17.92 -5.14 -6.34
CA LEU A 142 17.78 -5.58 -7.73
C LEU A 142 18.28 -4.51 -8.72
N LYS A 143 17.99 -3.22 -8.46
CA LYS A 143 18.45 -2.10 -9.28
C LYS A 143 19.97 -1.92 -9.26
N GLU A 144 20.60 -2.06 -8.10
CA GLU A 144 22.06 -1.97 -7.93
C GLU A 144 22.80 -3.14 -8.60
N LYS A 145 22.26 -4.36 -8.46
CA LYS A 145 22.73 -5.56 -9.15
C LYS A 145 22.42 -5.56 -10.66
N LYS A 146 21.74 -4.52 -11.16
CA LYS A 146 21.29 -4.33 -12.56
C LYS A 146 20.33 -5.43 -13.07
N LEU A 147 19.73 -6.19 -12.15
CA LEU A 147 18.83 -7.29 -12.47
C LEU A 147 17.50 -6.78 -13.08
N PRO A 148 16.88 -7.55 -13.99
CA PRO A 148 15.68 -7.13 -14.68
C PRO A 148 14.46 -7.09 -13.76
N GLY A 149 13.43 -6.34 -14.20
CA GLY A 149 12.09 -6.42 -13.62
C GLY A 149 11.93 -5.95 -12.17
N ALA A 150 12.93 -5.28 -11.57
CA ALA A 150 12.92 -4.85 -10.17
C ALA A 150 11.59 -4.24 -9.64
N PRO A 151 10.89 -3.32 -10.36
CA PRO A 151 9.60 -2.79 -9.89
C PRO A 151 8.49 -3.85 -9.82
N VAL A 152 8.54 -4.87 -10.69
CA VAL A 152 7.57 -5.95 -10.76
C VAL A 152 7.84 -7.00 -9.69
N ALA A 153 9.11 -7.38 -9.49
CA ALA A 153 9.52 -8.29 -8.43
C ALA A 153 9.13 -7.75 -7.05
N ALA A 154 9.58 -6.53 -6.70
CA ALA A 154 9.27 -5.89 -5.42
C ALA A 154 7.75 -5.74 -5.16
N ARG A 155 6.97 -5.36 -6.18
CA ARG A 155 5.50 -5.24 -6.06
C ARG A 155 4.81 -6.60 -5.93
N ALA A 156 5.26 -7.62 -6.66
CA ALA A 156 4.74 -8.98 -6.53
C ALA A 156 5.03 -9.54 -5.13
N SER A 157 6.23 -9.30 -4.60
CA SER A 157 6.63 -9.68 -3.24
C SER A 157 5.76 -9.00 -2.16
N LEU A 158 5.58 -7.68 -2.24
CA LEU A 158 4.74 -6.92 -1.31
C LEU A 158 3.28 -7.40 -1.37
N LEU A 159 2.74 -7.57 -2.58
CA LEU A 159 1.36 -8.03 -2.76
C LEU A 159 1.17 -9.47 -2.28
N TRP A 160 2.16 -10.35 -2.42
CA TRP A 160 2.10 -11.68 -1.81
C TRP A 160 2.06 -11.59 -0.29
N ALA A 161 2.98 -10.84 0.31
CA ALA A 161 3.09 -10.69 1.76
C ALA A 161 1.81 -10.09 2.39
N GLN A 162 1.22 -9.08 1.74
CA GLN A 162 -0.04 -8.44 2.16
C GLN A 162 -1.24 -9.40 2.18
N ASN A 163 -1.28 -10.40 1.29
CA ASN A 163 -2.41 -11.33 1.17
C ASN A 163 -2.28 -12.60 2.03
N HIS A 164 -1.06 -13.02 2.38
CA HIS A 164 -0.82 -14.32 3.03
C HIS A 164 -0.30 -14.20 4.47
N LEU A 165 0.79 -13.45 4.73
CA LEU A 165 1.51 -13.52 6.03
C LEU A 165 0.61 -13.37 7.27
N GLY A 166 -0.31 -12.40 7.24
CA GLY A 166 -1.23 -12.18 8.36
C GLY A 166 -2.24 -13.32 8.57
N HIS A 167 -2.69 -13.97 7.50
CA HIS A 167 -3.59 -15.11 7.58
C HIS A 167 -2.85 -16.38 8.03
N ASP A 168 -1.74 -16.67 7.37
CA ASP A 168 -0.93 -17.87 7.62
C ASP A 168 -0.31 -17.85 9.04
N TRP A 169 -0.04 -16.67 9.61
CA TRP A 169 0.34 -16.52 11.02
C TRP A 169 -0.80 -16.92 11.99
N GLU A 170 -2.02 -16.44 11.76
CA GLU A 170 -3.18 -16.80 12.60
C GLU A 170 -3.51 -18.29 12.50
N VAL A 171 -3.37 -18.87 11.30
CA VAL A 171 -3.49 -20.31 11.08
C VAL A 171 -2.38 -21.08 11.79
N TRP A 172 -1.13 -20.61 11.76
CA TRP A 172 0.00 -21.24 12.44
C TRP A 172 -0.23 -21.32 13.96
N ASN A 173 -0.57 -20.19 14.60
CA ASN A 173 -0.79 -20.11 16.04
C ASN A 173 -2.10 -20.80 16.49
N SER A 174 -3.08 -20.93 15.59
CA SER A 174 -4.29 -21.73 15.86
C SER A 174 -4.04 -23.24 15.88
N ASN A 175 -3.01 -23.72 15.17
CA ASN A 175 -2.67 -25.14 15.06
C ASN A 175 -1.50 -25.57 15.96
N SER A 176 -0.77 -24.65 16.58
CA SER A 176 0.25 -24.98 17.58
C SER A 176 -0.37 -25.52 18.87
N PRO A 177 0.15 -26.62 19.45
CA PRO A 177 -0.22 -27.06 20.80
C PRO A 177 0.01 -25.96 21.83
N LYS A 178 -0.92 -25.83 22.78
CA LYS A 178 -0.88 -24.89 23.91
C LYS A 178 -0.39 -25.57 25.18
#